data_AF-A0A7X7JS76-F1
#
_entry.id   AF-A0A7X7JS76-F1
#
_cell.length_a   1.000
_cell.length_b   1.000
_cell.length_c   1.000
_cell.angle_alpha   90.00
_cell.angle_beta   90.00
_cell.angle_gamma   90.00
#
_symmetry.space_group_name_H-M   'P 1'
#
loop_
_entity.id
_entity.type
_entity.pdbx_description
1 polymer ?
#
loop_
_entity_poly.entity_id
_entity_poly.type
_entity_poly.pdbx_seq_one_letter_code
_entity_poly.pdbx_strand_id
1 'polypeptide(L)'
;MGSLLERTRRVNRLIQNSPGRSVDLAELAAVVSEVSGGAVFIIAKNGKLLGHSLVRLSDDPDDLAEALETGYLPREANDSLLRVFDTVAGLPAVGTLEAFSDTSMGGSPSSTITMVPVYGGGERLATIVLVDDGPPRDEDDLVIAEQCATVVGMEILRSRSDRHDEEARKRNAVQMALETLSYSEQEAVEHIFDELSGDEGLLVASRIADRVGITRSVIVNALRKFESAGVIESRSLGMKGTYIRVLNDKLFDELERLRAR
;
A
#
# COMPACT_ATOMS: atom_id res chain seq x y z
N MET A 1 6.50 -12.15 -32.62
CA MET A 1 6.83 -12.28 -31.19
C MET A 1 8.24 -12.83 -31.07
N GLY A 2 9.02 -12.35 -30.09
CA GLY A 2 10.36 -12.89 -29.80
C GLY A 2 10.27 -14.24 -29.09
N SER A 3 11.41 -14.92 -28.96
CA SER A 3 11.50 -16.20 -28.21
C SER A 3 11.13 -16.02 -26.72
N LEU A 4 10.72 -17.11 -26.04
CA LEU A 4 10.48 -17.11 -24.58
C LEU A 4 11.61 -16.44 -23.79
N LEU A 5 12.87 -16.68 -24.19
CA LEU A 5 14.04 -16.08 -23.55
C LEU A 5 14.07 -14.54 -23.70
N GLU A 6 13.71 -14.00 -24.86
CA GLU A 6 13.67 -12.55 -25.09
C GLU A 6 12.54 -11.89 -24.29
N ARG A 7 11.38 -12.56 -24.24
CA ARG A 7 10.22 -12.14 -23.45
C ARG A 7 10.55 -12.14 -21.95
N THR A 8 11.18 -13.20 -21.45
CA THR A 8 11.67 -13.31 -20.07
C THR A 8 12.68 -12.21 -19.74
N ARG A 9 13.63 -11.93 -20.64
CA ARG A 9 14.60 -10.83 -20.48
C ARG A 9 13.94 -9.45 -20.46
N ARG A 10 12.80 -9.27 -21.14
CA ARG A 10 12.05 -8.02 -21.11
C ARG A 10 11.43 -7.80 -19.74
N VAL A 11 10.75 -8.80 -19.19
CA VAL A 11 10.20 -8.78 -17.81
C VAL A 11 11.32 -8.55 -16.78
N ASN A 12 12.43 -9.29 -16.88
CA ASN A 12 13.53 -9.16 -15.92
C ASN A 12 14.19 -7.76 -15.94
N ARG A 13 14.29 -7.13 -17.12
CA ARG A 13 14.83 -5.76 -17.22
C ARG A 13 13.99 -4.75 -16.45
N LEU A 14 12.67 -4.89 -16.46
CA LEU A 14 11.79 -4.04 -15.65
C LEU A 14 12.15 -4.16 -14.16
N ILE A 15 12.22 -5.39 -13.66
CA ILE A 15 12.52 -5.69 -12.25
C ILE A 15 13.91 -5.17 -11.86
N GLN A 16 14.91 -5.38 -12.72
CA GLN A 16 16.30 -4.96 -12.47
C GLN A 16 16.50 -3.44 -12.52
N ASN A 17 15.68 -2.73 -13.29
CA ASN A 17 15.73 -1.27 -13.43
C ASN A 17 14.99 -0.54 -12.31
N SER A 18 14.50 -1.25 -11.28
CA SER A 18 13.93 -0.68 -10.05
C SER A 18 14.88 -0.76 -8.83
N PRO A 19 16.19 -0.43 -8.91
CA PRO A 19 17.10 -0.60 -7.78
C PRO A 19 16.71 0.32 -6.61
N GLY A 20 16.45 -0.28 -5.44
CA GLY A 20 16.09 0.42 -4.21
C GLY A 20 14.65 0.94 -4.15
N ARG A 21 13.84 0.74 -5.20
CA ARG A 21 12.40 1.10 -5.23
C ARG A 21 11.54 -0.16 -5.30
N SER A 22 10.27 -0.02 -4.92
CA SER A 22 9.25 -1.06 -5.15
C SER A 22 9.01 -1.22 -6.65
N VAL A 23 8.76 -2.43 -7.12
CA VAL A 23 8.31 -2.66 -8.51
C VAL A 23 6.91 -2.07 -8.66
N ASP A 24 6.72 -1.25 -9.68
CA ASP A 24 5.39 -0.74 -10.03
C ASP A 24 4.58 -1.87 -10.70
N LEU A 25 3.54 -2.33 -10.01
CA LEU A 25 2.69 -3.42 -10.50
C LEU A 25 1.88 -3.04 -11.74
N ALA A 26 1.60 -1.74 -11.97
CA ALA A 26 0.98 -1.28 -13.20
C ALA A 26 1.95 -1.36 -14.38
N GLU A 27 3.21 -0.96 -14.18
CA GLU A 27 4.25 -1.10 -15.20
C GLU A 27 4.52 -2.59 -15.51
N LEU A 28 4.51 -3.45 -14.49
CA LEU A 28 4.61 -4.88 -14.67
C LEU A 28 3.45 -5.44 -15.49
N ALA A 29 2.20 -5.06 -15.18
CA ALA A 29 1.04 -5.47 -15.96
C ALA A 29 1.16 -5.05 -17.43
N ALA A 30 1.66 -3.83 -17.70
CA ALA A 30 1.91 -3.34 -19.04
C ALA A 30 2.97 -4.15 -19.80
N VAL A 31 4.09 -4.47 -19.16
CA VAL A 31 5.14 -5.29 -19.77
C VAL A 31 4.66 -6.72 -20.01
N VAL A 32 3.90 -7.31 -19.09
CA VAL A 32 3.32 -8.66 -19.28
C VAL A 32 2.33 -8.66 -20.43
N SER A 33 1.46 -7.66 -20.52
CA SER A 33 0.53 -7.46 -21.64
C SER A 33 1.29 -7.33 -22.97
N GLU A 34 2.34 -6.51 -23.03
CA GLU A 34 3.19 -6.34 -24.23
C GLU A 34 3.82 -7.66 -24.69
N VAL A 35 4.43 -8.42 -23.77
CA VAL A 35 5.15 -9.64 -24.15
C VAL A 35 4.22 -10.81 -24.43
N SER A 36 2.99 -10.80 -23.91
CA SER A 36 2.11 -11.97 -23.92
C SER A 36 0.82 -11.80 -24.71
N GLY A 37 0.53 -10.58 -25.18
CA GLY A 37 -0.51 -10.35 -26.17
C GLY A 37 -1.93 -10.56 -25.64
N GLY A 38 -2.30 -9.80 -24.60
CA GLY A 38 -3.64 -9.81 -24.03
C GLY A 38 -3.75 -8.86 -22.84
N ALA A 39 -4.97 -8.64 -22.36
CA ALA A 39 -5.16 -7.79 -21.19
C ALA A 39 -4.68 -8.51 -19.93
N VAL A 40 -4.12 -7.76 -18.98
CA VAL A 40 -3.55 -8.29 -17.74
C VAL A 40 -4.09 -7.49 -16.56
N PHE A 41 -4.51 -8.20 -15.51
CA PHE A 41 -4.99 -7.61 -14.27
C PHE A 41 -4.28 -8.27 -13.09
N ILE A 42 -3.82 -7.47 -12.13
CA ILE A 42 -3.21 -7.93 -10.89
C ILE A 42 -4.13 -7.52 -9.75
N ILE A 43 -4.72 -8.50 -9.06
CA ILE A 43 -5.80 -8.28 -8.10
C ILE A 43 -5.37 -8.82 -6.74
N ALA A 44 -5.34 -7.98 -5.72
CA ALA A 44 -5.04 -8.39 -4.35
C ALA A 44 -6.11 -9.34 -3.80
N LYS A 45 -5.76 -10.12 -2.76
CA LYS A 45 -6.68 -11.03 -2.06
C LYS A 45 -8.02 -10.38 -1.63
N ASN A 46 -7.99 -9.08 -1.32
CA ASN A 46 -9.18 -8.33 -0.90
C ASN A 46 -10.00 -7.75 -2.08
N GLY A 47 -9.68 -8.12 -3.32
CA GLY A 47 -10.35 -7.63 -4.53
C GLY A 47 -9.81 -6.30 -5.06
N LYS A 48 -8.84 -5.66 -4.39
CA LYS A 48 -8.25 -4.40 -4.87
C LYS A 48 -7.46 -4.63 -6.16
N LEU A 49 -7.71 -3.84 -7.18
CA LEU A 49 -6.89 -3.81 -8.39
C LEU A 49 -5.55 -3.12 -8.10
N LEU A 50 -4.46 -3.87 -8.19
CA LEU A 50 -3.10 -3.40 -7.93
C LEU A 50 -2.41 -2.85 -9.18
N GLY A 51 -2.82 -3.33 -10.35
CA GLY A 51 -2.30 -2.90 -11.65
C GLY A 51 -3.07 -3.59 -12.77
N HIS A 52 -3.17 -2.94 -13.92
CA HIS A 52 -3.80 -3.52 -15.11
C HIS A 52 -3.17 -2.97 -16.38
N SER A 53 -3.35 -3.68 -17.48
CA SER A 53 -3.02 -3.23 -18.82
C SER A 53 -4.03 -3.81 -19.81
N LEU A 54 -4.61 -2.93 -20.64
CA LEU A 54 -5.56 -3.30 -21.69
C LEU A 54 -4.84 -3.21 -23.05
N VAL A 55 -5.11 -4.15 -23.95
CA VAL A 55 -4.53 -4.15 -25.32
C VAL A 55 -5.25 -3.14 -26.23
N ARG A 56 -6.52 -2.87 -25.95
CA ARG A 56 -7.31 -1.81 -26.58
C ARG A 56 -7.93 -0.97 -25.49
N LEU A 57 -7.66 0.33 -25.51
CA LEU A 57 -8.52 1.29 -24.83
C LEU A 57 -9.83 1.33 -25.63
N SER A 58 -10.99 1.21 -24.99
CA SER A 58 -12.23 1.58 -25.66
C SER A 58 -12.10 3.04 -26.10
N ASP A 59 -12.52 3.35 -27.33
CA ASP A 59 -12.55 4.74 -27.82
C ASP A 59 -13.62 5.59 -27.11
N ASP A 60 -14.42 4.96 -26.24
CA ASP A 60 -15.44 5.60 -25.42
C ASP A 60 -14.98 5.65 -23.93
N PRO A 61 -14.74 6.85 -23.37
CA PRO A 61 -14.31 7.02 -21.99
C PRO A 61 -15.40 6.72 -20.95
N ASP A 62 -16.68 6.63 -21.36
CA ASP A 62 -17.81 6.37 -20.45
C ASP A 62 -18.06 4.87 -20.17
N ASP A 63 -17.39 3.98 -20.90
CA ASP A 63 -17.58 2.52 -20.77
C ASP A 63 -16.68 1.88 -19.70
N LEU A 64 -15.78 2.63 -19.05
CA LEU A 64 -14.81 2.09 -18.10
C LEU A 64 -15.54 1.35 -16.95
N ALA A 65 -15.50 0.01 -16.94
CA ALA A 65 -16.29 -0.79 -15.99
C ALA A 65 -16.08 -0.35 -14.53
N GLU A 66 -17.12 -0.53 -13.70
CA GLU A 66 -17.16 -0.18 -12.26
C GLU A 66 -15.90 -0.59 -11.48
N ALA A 67 -15.22 -1.68 -11.86
CA ALA A 67 -13.99 -2.14 -11.22
C ALA A 67 -12.75 -1.25 -11.50
N LEU A 68 -12.69 -0.61 -12.67
CA LEU A 68 -11.63 0.33 -13.04
C LEU A 68 -11.89 1.72 -12.44
N GLU A 69 -13.17 2.11 -12.27
CA GLU A 69 -13.54 3.35 -11.59
C GLU A 69 -13.35 3.26 -10.06
N THR A 70 -13.82 2.17 -9.45
CA THR A 70 -13.74 1.97 -7.99
C THR A 70 -12.37 1.45 -7.54
N GLY A 71 -11.62 0.82 -8.44
CA GLY A 71 -10.37 0.12 -8.14
C GLY A 71 -10.56 -1.21 -7.40
N TYR A 72 -11.78 -1.74 -7.34
CA TYR A 72 -12.11 -3.01 -6.68
C TYR A 72 -12.97 -3.91 -7.56
N LEU A 73 -12.70 -5.21 -7.51
CA LEU A 73 -13.59 -6.19 -8.12
C LEU A 73 -14.87 -6.37 -7.28
N PRO A 74 -16.00 -6.68 -7.93
CA PRO A 74 -17.19 -7.19 -7.24
C PRO A 74 -16.84 -8.40 -6.36
N ARG A 75 -17.45 -8.47 -5.18
CA ARG A 75 -17.13 -9.49 -4.17
C ARG A 75 -17.27 -10.91 -4.72
N GLU A 76 -18.32 -11.18 -5.49
CA GLU A 76 -18.59 -12.50 -6.08
C GLU A 76 -17.51 -12.93 -7.08
N ALA A 77 -17.01 -11.98 -7.89
CA ALA A 77 -15.90 -12.20 -8.81
C ALA A 77 -14.61 -12.51 -8.04
N ASN A 78 -14.30 -11.72 -7.00
CA ASN A 78 -13.10 -11.96 -6.17
C ASN A 78 -13.17 -13.31 -5.43
N ASP A 79 -14.32 -13.68 -4.87
CA ASP A 79 -14.51 -14.97 -4.20
C ASP A 79 -14.30 -16.14 -5.16
N SER A 80 -14.63 -15.97 -6.45
CA SER A 80 -14.39 -16.96 -7.50
C SER A 80 -12.90 -17.11 -7.81
N LEU A 81 -12.15 -16.00 -7.91
CA LEU A 81 -10.69 -16.02 -8.06
C LEU A 81 -9.97 -16.74 -6.91
N LEU A 82 -10.47 -16.58 -5.68
CA LEU A 82 -9.88 -17.17 -4.48
C LEU A 82 -10.10 -18.68 -4.37
N ARG A 83 -11.03 -19.26 -5.13
CA ARG A 83 -11.26 -20.72 -5.18
C ARG A 83 -10.30 -21.47 -6.11
N VAL A 84 -9.55 -20.75 -6.93
CA VAL A 84 -8.58 -21.32 -7.88
C VAL A 84 -7.23 -21.44 -7.19
N PHE A 85 -6.73 -22.67 -6.97
CA PHE A 85 -5.50 -22.90 -6.21
C PHE A 85 -4.25 -23.07 -7.08
N ASP A 86 -4.41 -23.56 -8.30
CA ASP A 86 -3.37 -23.74 -9.32
C ASP A 86 -3.69 -22.90 -10.56
N THR A 87 -2.70 -22.68 -11.43
CA THR A 87 -2.91 -21.98 -12.69
C THR A 87 -3.95 -22.71 -13.54
N VAL A 88 -4.98 -21.98 -14.00
CA VAL A 88 -5.99 -22.51 -14.92
C VAL A 88 -6.06 -21.61 -16.15
N ALA A 89 -5.91 -22.21 -17.33
CA ALA A 89 -5.88 -21.50 -18.60
C ALA A 89 -7.06 -21.89 -19.51
N GLY A 90 -7.44 -20.98 -20.41
CA GLY A 90 -8.41 -21.26 -21.46
C GLY A 90 -9.87 -21.36 -20.98
N LEU A 91 -10.21 -20.77 -19.83
CA LEU A 91 -11.60 -20.74 -19.36
C LEU A 91 -12.41 -19.74 -20.18
N PRO A 92 -13.66 -20.03 -20.56
CA PRO A 92 -14.50 -19.03 -21.23
C PRO A 92 -14.76 -17.87 -20.26
N ALA A 93 -14.66 -16.63 -20.73
CA ALA A 93 -14.93 -15.46 -19.90
C ALA A 93 -16.38 -15.45 -19.39
N VAL A 94 -17.31 -15.75 -20.29
CA VAL A 94 -18.74 -15.93 -19.98
C VAL A 94 -18.91 -17.12 -19.03
N GLY A 95 -19.59 -16.90 -17.90
CA GLY A 95 -19.87 -17.93 -16.89
C GLY A 95 -18.71 -18.22 -15.92
N THR A 96 -17.50 -17.72 -16.17
CA THR A 96 -16.36 -17.83 -15.24
C THR A 96 -16.20 -16.54 -14.44
N LEU A 97 -16.05 -15.41 -15.13
CA LEU A 97 -15.94 -14.07 -14.53
C LEU A 97 -16.61 -13.08 -15.46
N GLU A 98 -17.91 -12.84 -15.27
CA GLU A 98 -18.71 -11.96 -16.14
C GLU A 98 -18.11 -10.56 -16.27
N ALA A 99 -17.45 -10.06 -15.21
CA ALA A 99 -16.74 -8.78 -15.21
C ALA A 99 -15.67 -8.66 -16.31
N PHE A 100 -15.13 -9.77 -16.85
CA PHE A 100 -14.14 -9.77 -17.93
C PHE A 100 -14.71 -10.19 -19.29
N SER A 101 -16.03 -10.41 -19.38
CA SER A 101 -16.73 -10.61 -20.66
C SER A 101 -17.17 -9.30 -21.31
N ASP A 102 -17.01 -8.19 -20.58
CA ASP A 102 -17.29 -6.83 -21.03
C ASP A 102 -16.17 -6.30 -21.93
N THR A 103 -16.56 -5.68 -23.04
CA THR A 103 -15.65 -4.98 -23.98
C THR A 103 -14.88 -3.84 -23.34
N SER A 104 -15.43 -3.21 -22.32
CA SER A 104 -14.75 -2.17 -21.54
C SER A 104 -13.52 -2.67 -20.77
N MET A 105 -13.51 -3.96 -20.42
CA MET A 105 -12.42 -4.63 -19.73
C MET A 105 -11.44 -5.30 -20.70
N GLY A 106 -11.54 -4.96 -22.00
CA GLY A 106 -10.73 -5.54 -23.07
C GLY A 106 -11.09 -6.98 -23.41
N GLY A 107 -12.29 -7.44 -22.99
CA GLY A 107 -12.83 -8.76 -23.28
C GLY A 107 -13.93 -8.75 -24.33
N SER A 108 -14.50 -9.93 -24.55
CA SER A 108 -15.60 -10.22 -25.47
C SER A 108 -16.27 -11.53 -25.02
N PRO A 109 -17.47 -11.85 -25.51
CA PRO A 109 -18.11 -13.14 -25.22
C PRO A 109 -17.30 -14.36 -25.67
N SER A 110 -16.36 -14.17 -26.59
CA SER A 110 -15.42 -15.18 -27.08
C SER A 110 -14.09 -15.20 -26.33
N SER A 111 -13.85 -14.30 -25.38
CA SER A 111 -12.56 -14.25 -24.70
C SER A 111 -12.32 -15.48 -23.85
N THR A 112 -11.05 -15.82 -23.75
CA THR A 112 -10.55 -16.80 -22.80
C THR A 112 -9.84 -16.11 -21.64
N ILE A 113 -9.95 -16.73 -20.48
CA ILE A 113 -9.37 -16.27 -19.22
C ILE A 113 -8.32 -17.28 -18.77
N THR A 114 -7.17 -16.75 -18.39
CA THR A 114 -6.17 -17.48 -17.61
C THR A 114 -6.08 -16.87 -16.22
N MET A 115 -6.22 -17.70 -15.19
CA MET A 115 -6.08 -17.30 -13.79
C MET A 115 -4.81 -17.90 -13.22
N VAL A 116 -3.93 -17.03 -12.72
CA VAL A 116 -2.67 -17.42 -12.09
C VAL A 116 -2.68 -16.97 -10.63
N PRO A 117 -2.82 -17.91 -9.68
CA PRO A 117 -2.69 -17.63 -8.25
C PRO A 117 -1.33 -17.03 -7.88
N VAL A 118 -1.33 -15.97 -7.07
CA VAL A 118 -0.11 -15.39 -6.52
C VAL A 118 0.05 -15.77 -5.06
N TYR A 119 1.09 -16.55 -4.78
CA TYR A 119 1.45 -16.93 -3.41
C TYR A 119 2.75 -16.25 -2.97
N GLY A 120 2.86 -16.01 -1.67
CA GLY A 120 4.12 -15.60 -1.04
C GLY A 120 4.08 -15.91 0.45
N GLY A 121 5.20 -16.34 1.02
CA GLY A 121 5.29 -16.67 2.44
C GLY A 121 4.36 -17.82 2.88
N GLY A 122 3.90 -18.65 1.94
CA GLY A 122 2.96 -19.74 2.20
C GLY A 122 1.49 -19.35 2.19
N GLU A 123 1.14 -18.09 1.86
CA GLU A 123 -0.25 -17.65 1.77
C GLU A 123 -0.62 -17.08 0.39
N ARG A 124 -1.93 -17.10 0.07
CA ARG A 124 -2.48 -16.46 -1.13
C ARG A 124 -2.47 -14.95 -0.94
N LEU A 125 -1.80 -14.23 -1.84
CA LEU A 125 -1.62 -12.78 -1.77
C LEU A 125 -2.44 -12.01 -2.81
N ALA A 126 -2.52 -12.55 -4.03
CA ALA A 126 -3.17 -11.91 -5.16
C ALA A 126 -3.56 -12.95 -6.24
N THR A 127 -4.13 -12.49 -7.35
CA THR A 127 -4.40 -13.27 -8.55
C THR A 127 -4.01 -12.43 -9.76
N ILE A 128 -3.26 -13.02 -10.69
CA ILE A 128 -3.08 -12.44 -12.03
C ILE A 128 -4.15 -13.03 -12.93
N VAL A 129 -4.89 -12.18 -13.62
CA VAL A 129 -5.89 -12.57 -14.61
C VAL A 129 -5.42 -12.07 -15.96
N LEU A 130 -5.34 -12.98 -16.93
CA LEU A 130 -5.05 -12.66 -18.32
C LEU A 130 -6.32 -12.89 -19.13
N VAL A 131 -6.66 -11.94 -19.99
CA VAL A 131 -7.86 -11.97 -20.83
C VAL A 131 -7.46 -11.83 -22.28
N ASP A 132 -7.90 -12.77 -23.11
CA ASP A 132 -7.51 -12.87 -24.51
C ASP A 132 -8.73 -13.04 -25.41
N ASP A 133 -8.83 -12.23 -26.46
CA ASP A 133 -9.85 -12.39 -27.52
C ASP A 133 -9.47 -13.44 -28.59
N GLY A 134 -8.32 -14.09 -28.42
CA GLY A 134 -7.72 -15.00 -29.38
C GLY A 134 -7.69 -16.46 -28.93
N PRO A 135 -6.81 -17.29 -29.52
CA PRO A 135 -6.60 -18.65 -29.03
C PRO A 135 -6.12 -18.63 -27.57
N PRO A 136 -6.35 -19.72 -26.81
CA PRO A 136 -5.84 -19.85 -25.45
C PRO A 136 -4.32 -19.66 -25.39
N ARG A 137 -3.85 -19.15 -24.25
CA ARG A 137 -2.43 -19.01 -23.93
C ARG A 137 -1.66 -20.32 -24.09
N ASP A 138 -0.47 -20.23 -24.68
CA ASP A 138 0.44 -21.36 -24.81
C ASP A 138 1.30 -21.55 -23.56
N GLU A 139 2.12 -22.61 -23.53
CA GLU A 139 2.99 -22.89 -22.38
C GLU A 139 4.01 -21.77 -22.13
N ASP A 140 4.52 -21.11 -23.18
CA ASP A 140 5.47 -20.00 -23.04
C ASP A 140 4.83 -18.81 -22.32
N ASP A 141 3.56 -18.53 -22.61
CA ASP A 141 2.76 -17.51 -21.93
C ASP A 141 2.52 -17.86 -20.46
N LEU A 142 2.21 -19.12 -20.16
CA LEU A 142 2.00 -19.59 -18.78
C LEU A 142 3.28 -19.51 -17.95
N VAL A 143 4.43 -19.86 -18.54
CA VAL A 143 5.74 -19.73 -17.88
C VAL A 143 6.01 -18.28 -17.48
N ILE A 144 5.75 -17.33 -18.39
CA ILE A 144 5.91 -15.90 -18.08
C ILE A 144 4.92 -15.47 -17.00
N ALA A 145 3.67 -15.90 -17.08
CA ALA A 145 2.63 -15.52 -16.13
C ALA A 145 2.92 -16.02 -14.71
N GLU A 146 3.37 -17.26 -14.54
CA GLU A 146 3.77 -17.82 -13.23
C GLU A 146 5.05 -17.19 -12.69
N GLN A 147 6.02 -16.89 -13.56
CA GLN A 147 7.20 -16.13 -13.15
C GLN A 147 6.79 -14.75 -12.63
N CYS A 148 5.87 -14.07 -13.32
CA CYS A 148 5.33 -12.78 -12.89
C CYS A 148 4.55 -12.90 -11.59
N ALA A 149 3.75 -13.96 -11.41
CA ALA A 149 3.05 -14.22 -10.15
C ALA A 149 4.02 -14.32 -8.98
N THR A 150 5.16 -15.01 -9.16
CA THR A 150 6.20 -15.10 -8.13
C THR A 150 6.78 -13.71 -7.79
N VAL A 151 7.05 -12.88 -8.81
CA VAL A 151 7.57 -11.51 -8.63
C VAL A 151 6.56 -10.62 -7.90
N VAL A 152 5.29 -10.66 -8.30
CA VAL A 152 4.19 -9.93 -7.63
C VAL A 152 4.09 -10.37 -6.17
N GLY A 153 4.18 -11.67 -5.89
CA GLY A 153 4.15 -12.20 -4.52
C GLY A 153 5.30 -11.65 -3.66
N MET A 154 6.52 -11.62 -4.19
CA MET A 154 7.67 -11.03 -3.51
C MET A 154 7.49 -9.53 -3.25
N GLU A 155 6.96 -8.78 -4.22
CA GLU A 155 6.75 -7.34 -4.08
C GLU A 155 5.66 -7.01 -3.04
N ILE A 156 4.57 -7.78 -2.99
CA ILE A 156 3.54 -7.62 -1.97
C ILE A 156 4.11 -7.88 -0.58
N LEU A 157 4.93 -8.93 -0.40
CA LEU A 157 5.58 -9.21 0.89
C LEU A 157 6.55 -8.11 1.29
N ARG A 158 7.35 -7.61 0.35
CA ARG A 158 8.27 -6.50 0.58
C ARG A 158 7.52 -5.24 1.03
N SER A 159 6.46 -4.86 0.31
CA SER A 159 5.62 -3.71 0.67
C SER A 159 5.01 -3.83 2.07
N ARG A 160 4.58 -5.04 2.47
CA ARG A 160 4.10 -5.31 3.83
C ARG A 160 5.21 -5.18 4.87
N SER A 161 6.41 -5.69 4.58
CA SER A 161 7.59 -5.55 5.46
C SER A 161 7.98 -4.09 5.64
N ASP A 162 8.07 -3.33 4.54
CA ASP A 162 8.42 -1.90 4.57
C ASP A 162 7.41 -1.10 5.41
N ARG A 163 6.10 -1.39 5.27
CA ARG A 163 5.07 -0.77 6.11
C ARG A 163 5.21 -1.13 7.57
N HIS A 164 5.50 -2.39 7.89
CA HIS A 164 5.71 -2.82 9.27
C HIS A 164 6.95 -2.16 9.89
N ASP A 165 8.04 -2.10 9.14
CA ASP A 165 9.29 -1.45 9.57
C ASP A 165 9.09 0.05 9.79
N GLU A 166 8.34 0.72 8.93
CA GLU A 166 7.99 2.14 9.10
C GLU A 166 7.12 2.36 10.34
N GLU A 167 6.08 1.54 10.55
CA GLU A 167 5.27 1.60 11.76
C GLU A 167 6.10 1.35 13.03
N ALA A 168 7.03 0.39 13.00
CA ALA A 168 7.94 0.10 14.10
C ALA A 168 8.91 1.26 14.36
N ARG A 169 9.50 1.86 13.30
CA ARG A 169 10.36 3.05 13.41
C ARG A 169 9.62 4.21 14.04
N LYS A 170 8.38 4.48 13.60
CA LYS A 170 7.54 5.53 14.18
C LYS A 170 7.28 5.32 15.66
N ARG A 171 6.88 4.11 16.07
CA ARG A 171 6.69 3.79 17.50
C ARG A 171 7.98 3.94 18.30
N ASN A 172 9.08 3.40 17.79
CA ASN A 172 10.39 3.49 18.46
C ASN A 172 10.85 4.94 18.64
N ALA A 173 10.63 5.82 17.66
CA ALA A 173 10.96 7.23 17.77
C ALA A 173 10.19 7.92 18.93
N VAL A 174 8.90 7.62 19.08
CA VAL A 174 8.10 8.13 20.21
C VAL A 174 8.58 7.55 21.53
N GLN A 175 8.81 6.23 21.59
CA GLN A 175 9.27 5.57 22.81
C GLN A 175 10.63 6.10 23.27
N MET A 176 11.58 6.28 22.35
CA MET A 176 12.88 6.88 22.66
C MET A 176 12.72 8.31 23.20
N ALA A 177 11.81 9.11 22.62
CA ALA A 177 11.53 10.44 23.13
C ALA A 177 11.02 10.40 24.57
N LEU A 178 10.07 9.51 24.87
CA LEU A 178 9.50 9.30 26.21
C LEU A 178 10.53 8.81 27.23
N GLU A 179 11.43 7.91 26.84
CA GLU A 179 12.50 7.38 27.70
C GLU A 179 13.55 8.43 28.06
N THR A 180 13.71 9.49 27.24
CA THR A 180 14.63 10.60 27.54
C THR A 180 14.05 11.64 28.49
N LEU A 181 12.74 11.58 28.77
CA LEU A 181 12.07 12.49 29.68
C LEU A 181 12.30 12.07 31.14
N SER A 182 12.51 13.06 32.01
CA SER A 182 12.38 12.88 33.46
C SER A 182 10.91 12.78 33.87
N TYR A 183 10.64 12.28 35.08
CA TYR A 183 9.28 12.11 35.60
C TYR A 183 8.42 13.38 35.46
N SER A 184 8.93 14.54 35.90
CA SER A 184 8.21 15.81 35.77
C SER A 184 8.02 16.27 34.32
N GLU A 185 8.92 15.89 33.41
CA GLU A 185 8.78 16.17 31.98
C GLU A 185 7.75 15.25 31.32
N GLN A 186 7.64 13.99 31.75
CA GLN A 186 6.58 13.07 31.30
C GLN A 186 5.20 13.59 31.71
N GLU A 187 5.03 13.96 32.98
CA GLU A 187 3.80 14.57 33.49
C GLU A 187 3.45 15.86 32.74
N ALA A 188 4.45 16.70 32.44
CA ALA A 188 4.25 17.90 31.64
C ALA A 188 3.74 17.57 30.22
N VAL A 189 4.32 16.57 29.57
CA VAL A 189 3.96 16.16 28.20
C VAL A 189 2.54 15.66 28.10
N GLU A 190 2.08 14.88 29.07
CA GLU A 190 0.69 14.44 29.14
C GLU A 190 -0.29 15.63 29.13
N HIS A 191 -0.06 16.62 30.00
CA HIS A 191 -0.92 17.80 30.07
C HIS A 191 -0.81 18.72 28.85
N ILE A 192 0.36 18.78 28.21
CA ILE A 192 0.59 19.54 26.97
C ILE A 192 -0.28 18.98 25.85
N PHE A 193 -0.26 17.65 25.65
CA PHE A 193 -0.98 17.01 24.56
C PHE A 193 -2.47 16.83 24.84
N ASP A 194 -2.91 16.76 26.11
CA ASP A 194 -4.33 16.83 26.45
C ASP A 194 -4.96 18.19 26.12
N GLU A 195 -4.17 19.26 26.19
CA GLU A 195 -4.65 20.61 25.86
C GLU A 195 -4.62 20.89 24.36
N LEU A 196 -3.97 20.03 23.57
CA LEU A 196 -3.93 20.11 22.12
C LEU A 196 -5.22 19.52 21.54
N SER A 197 -5.99 20.33 20.82
CA SER A 197 -7.21 19.87 20.15
C SER A 197 -6.91 19.31 18.77
N GLY A 198 -6.18 18.18 18.70
CA GLY A 198 -5.78 17.53 17.44
C GLY A 198 -4.28 17.34 17.29
N ASP A 199 -3.80 17.28 16.06
CA ASP A 199 -2.40 17.10 15.68
C ASP A 199 -1.59 18.43 15.63
N GLU A 200 -2.26 19.57 15.75
CA GLU A 200 -1.62 20.88 15.78
C GLU A 200 -2.33 21.86 16.72
N GLY A 201 -1.59 22.86 17.20
CA GLY A 201 -2.19 23.90 18.03
C GLY A 201 -1.21 24.87 18.68
N LEU A 202 -1.78 25.89 19.32
CA LEU A 202 -1.02 26.91 20.04
C LEU A 202 -0.98 26.60 21.53
N LEU A 203 0.22 26.47 22.06
CA LEU A 203 0.47 26.15 23.46
C LEU A 203 1.07 27.34 24.20
N VAL A 204 0.49 27.67 25.36
CA VAL A 204 1.03 28.71 26.25
C VAL A 204 1.64 28.05 27.48
N ALA A 205 2.96 27.89 27.48
CA ALA A 205 3.69 27.16 28.52
C ALA A 205 3.45 27.70 29.95
N SER A 206 3.25 29.01 30.13
CA SER A 206 2.92 29.58 31.45
C SER A 206 1.58 29.07 32.00
N ARG A 207 0.56 28.93 31.14
CA ARG A 207 -0.77 28.47 31.56
C ARG A 207 -0.74 27.03 32.07
N ILE A 208 0.05 26.18 31.43
CA ILE A 208 0.21 24.77 31.82
C ILE A 208 1.07 24.67 33.09
N ALA A 209 2.16 25.42 33.16
CA ALA A 209 3.03 25.49 34.34
C ALA A 209 2.24 25.85 35.61
N ASP A 210 1.41 26.90 35.54
CA ASP A 210 0.62 27.38 36.69
C ASP A 210 -0.48 26.38 37.09
N ARG A 211 -1.04 25.63 36.13
CA ARG A 211 -2.12 24.66 36.39
C ARG A 211 -1.60 23.36 37.01
N VAL A 212 -0.50 22.84 36.49
CA VAL A 212 0.08 21.54 36.90
C VAL A 212 1.04 21.73 38.08
N GLY A 213 1.50 22.96 38.33
CA GLY A 213 2.44 23.25 39.43
C GLY A 213 3.89 22.91 39.09
N ILE A 214 4.25 22.93 37.80
CA ILE A 214 5.61 22.67 37.29
C ILE A 214 6.27 23.96 36.79
N THR A 215 7.60 23.97 36.68
CA THR A 215 8.30 25.14 36.13
C THR A 215 8.19 25.18 34.60
N ARG A 216 8.12 26.39 34.02
CA ARG A 216 8.09 26.58 32.56
C ARG A 216 9.28 25.91 31.84
N SER A 217 10.44 25.81 32.49
CA SER A 217 11.62 25.15 31.92
C SER A 217 11.43 23.66 31.70
N VAL A 218 10.62 22.97 32.53
CA VAL A 218 10.30 21.55 32.36
C VAL A 218 9.53 21.34 31.05
N ILE A 219 8.51 22.17 30.80
CA ILE A 219 7.71 22.15 29.57
C ILE A 219 8.60 22.38 28.34
N VAL A 220 9.43 23.43 28.36
CA VAL A 220 10.30 23.77 27.23
C VAL A 220 11.32 22.66 26.94
N ASN A 221 11.90 22.06 27.98
CA ASN A 221 12.85 20.95 27.82
C ASN A 221 12.18 19.70 27.24
N ALA A 222 10.98 19.37 27.71
CA ALA A 222 10.24 18.22 27.20
C ALA A 222 9.90 18.39 25.71
N LEU A 223 9.40 19.57 25.30
CA LEU A 223 9.13 19.90 23.90
C LEU A 223 10.39 19.81 23.04
N ARG A 224 11.54 20.31 23.54
CA ARG A 224 12.82 20.25 22.83
C ARG A 224 13.30 18.81 22.60
N LYS A 225 13.08 17.90 23.56
CA LYS A 225 13.42 16.48 23.43
C LYS A 225 12.56 15.80 22.35
N PHE A 226 11.27 16.12 22.31
CA PHE A 226 10.34 15.60 21.30
C PHE A 226 10.64 16.13 19.90
N GLU A 227 11.00 17.41 19.79
CA GLU A 227 11.46 18.01 18.53
C GLU A 227 12.77 17.37 18.05
N SER A 228 13.72 17.12 18.97
CA SER A 228 14.99 16.45 18.65
C SER A 228 14.80 15.00 18.18
N ALA A 229 13.75 14.32 18.64
CA ALA A 229 13.39 12.98 18.20
C ALA A 229 12.56 12.95 16.90
N GLY A 230 12.24 14.12 16.33
CA GLY A 230 11.41 14.24 15.12
C GLY A 230 9.95 13.85 15.34
N VAL A 231 9.48 13.84 16.60
CA VAL A 231 8.09 13.49 16.95
C VAL A 231 7.16 14.70 16.75
N ILE A 232 7.66 15.91 17.01
CA ILE A 232 6.95 17.17 16.82
C ILE A 232 7.82 18.20 16.12
N GLU A 233 7.17 19.24 15.61
CA GLU A 233 7.79 20.49 15.20
C GLU A 233 7.29 21.60 16.12
N SER A 234 8.18 22.47 16.59
CA SER A 234 7.82 23.59 17.44
C SER A 234 8.24 24.94 16.81
N ARG A 235 7.35 25.93 16.88
CA ARG A 235 7.64 27.30 16.43
C ARG A 235 7.24 28.30 17.49
N SER A 236 8.24 28.99 18.04
CA SER A 236 8.00 30.08 19.00
C SER A 236 7.32 31.27 18.34
N LEU A 237 6.21 31.72 18.92
CA LEU A 237 5.49 32.95 18.56
C LEU A 237 5.71 34.05 19.62
N GLY A 238 6.77 33.93 20.41
CA GLY A 238 7.10 34.85 21.50
C GLY A 238 6.04 34.84 22.60
N MET A 239 5.50 36.01 22.95
CA MET A 239 4.51 36.15 24.03
C MET A 239 3.17 35.46 23.75
N LYS A 240 2.87 35.14 22.48
CA LYS A 240 1.63 34.45 22.10
C LYS A 240 1.66 32.95 22.42
N GLY A 241 2.84 32.39 22.71
CA GLY A 241 3.03 30.97 22.96
C GLY A 241 3.90 30.30 21.89
N THR A 242 3.82 28.98 21.84
CA THR A 242 4.55 28.11 20.91
C THR A 242 3.53 27.33 20.10
N TYR A 243 3.61 27.44 18.77
CA TYR A 243 2.84 26.57 17.89
C TYR A 243 3.54 25.21 17.82
N ILE A 244 2.77 24.13 17.98
CA ILE A 244 3.24 22.76 17.96
C ILE A 244 2.47 22.02 16.87
N ARG A 245 3.20 21.20 16.10
CA ARG A 245 2.63 20.27 15.12
C ARG A 245 3.21 18.89 15.35
N VAL A 246 2.35 17.89 15.50
CA VAL A 246 2.73 16.49 15.66
C VAL A 246 3.11 15.93 14.30
N LEU A 247 4.31 15.38 14.17
CA LEU A 247 4.80 14.77 12.94
C LEU A 247 4.57 13.25 12.91
N ASN A 248 4.49 12.64 14.09
CA ASN A 248 4.37 11.20 14.24
C ASN A 248 2.97 10.81 14.71
N ASP A 249 2.24 10.09 13.86
CA ASP A 249 0.87 9.63 14.11
C ASP A 249 0.75 8.60 15.24
N LYS A 250 1.87 8.05 15.72
CA LYS A 250 1.91 7.10 16.85
C LYS A 250 2.05 7.78 18.22
N LEU A 251 2.18 9.11 18.25
CA LEU A 251 2.39 9.84 19.51
C LEU A 251 1.25 9.62 20.51
N PHE A 252 0.01 9.89 20.11
CA PHE A 252 -1.14 9.81 21.01
C PHE A 252 -1.39 8.38 21.49
N ASP A 253 -1.26 7.39 20.60
CA ASP A 253 -1.38 5.96 20.94
C ASP A 253 -0.39 5.54 22.05
N GLU A 254 0.88 5.98 21.97
CA GLU A 254 1.89 5.63 22.98
C GLU A 254 1.70 6.41 24.29
N LEU A 255 1.22 7.65 24.25
CA LEU A 255 0.86 8.41 25.46
C LEU A 255 -0.30 7.75 26.22
N GLU A 256 -1.33 7.28 25.51
CA GLU A 256 -2.44 6.54 26.13
C GLU A 256 -1.98 5.24 26.80
N ARG A 257 -1.06 4.50 26.16
CA ARG A 257 -0.48 3.28 26.77
C ARG A 257 0.31 3.56 28.03
N LEU A 258 0.99 4.71 28.09
CA LEU A 258 1.74 5.12 29.27
C LEU A 258 0.81 5.42 30.44
N ARG A 259 -0.35 6.05 30.19
CA ARG A 259 -1.39 6.29 31.21
C ARG A 259 -2.08 5.03 31.73
N ALA A 260 -2.16 3.99 30.88
CA ALA A 260 -2.78 2.72 31.23
C ALA A 260 -1.87 1.81 32.08
N ARG A 261 -0.61 2.19 32.31
CA ARG A 261 0.34 1.50 33.20
C ARG A 261 0.24 2.00 34.63
#